data_AF-A0A656JRJ1-F1
#
_entry.id   AF-A0A656JRJ1-F1
#
_cell.length_a   1.000
_cell.length_b   1.000
_cell.length_c   1.000
_cell.angle_alpha   90.00
_cell.angle_beta   90.00
_cell.angle_gamma   90.00
#
_symmetry.space_group_name_H-M   'P 1'
#
loop_
_entity.id
_entity.type
_entity.pdbx_description
1 polymer ?
#
loop_
_entity_poly.entity_id
_entity_poly.type
_entity_poly.pdbx_seq_one_letter_code
_entity_poly.pdbx_strand_id
1 'polypeptide(L)' 'QFKRLPNPDLVMYVFPHLAGSDPAPVPGYTTVFPLYQRVQYAMPGERVEDY' A
#
# COMPACT_ATOMS: atom_id res chain seq x y z
N GLN A 1 27.01 -0.58 -1.54
CA GLN A 1 25.64 -0.24 -1.09
C GLN A 1 24.66 -1.13 -1.85
N PHE A 2 23.75 -1.83 -1.16
CA PHE A 2 22.74 -2.69 -1.80
C PHE A 2 21.62 -1.85 -2.42
N LYS A 3 21.14 -2.26 -3.60
CA LYS A 3 20.01 -1.61 -4.29
C LYS A 3 18.69 -2.10 -3.67
N ARG A 4 17.70 -1.23 -3.51
CA ARG A 4 16.38 -1.58 -2.98
C ARG A 4 15.48 -2.02 -4.13
N LEU A 5 14.71 -3.08 -3.96
CA LEU A 5 13.68 -3.46 -4.94
C LEU A 5 12.52 -2.45 -4.91
N PRO A 6 11.87 -2.21 -6.06
CA PRO A 6 10.68 -1.37 -6.13
C PRO A 6 9.57 -1.95 -5.26
N ASN A 7 8.81 -1.08 -4.60
CA ASN A 7 7.68 -1.45 -3.75
C ASN A 7 6.55 -0.46 -4.04
N PRO A 8 5.63 -0.81 -4.96
CA PRO A 8 4.58 0.11 -5.38
C PRO A 8 3.61 0.38 -4.23
N ASP A 9 3.06 1.58 -4.22
CA ASP A 9 1.96 1.94 -3.35
C ASP A 9 0.63 1.45 -3.94
N LEU A 10 -0.20 0.87 -3.08
CA LEU A 10 -1.55 0.46 -3.40
C LEU A 10 -2.53 1.52 -2.94
N VAL A 11 -3.53 1.78 -3.78
CA VAL A 11 -4.62 2.71 -3.51
C VAL A 11 -5.89 1.91 -3.27
N MET A 12 -6.49 2.05 -2.10
CA MET A 12 -7.75 1.40 -1.75
C MET A 12 -8.84 2.45 -1.49
N TYR A 13 -10.00 2.23 -2.08
CA TYR A 13 -11.19 3.03 -1.80
C TYR A 13 -12.08 2.30 -0.79
N VAL A 14 -12.41 3.00 0.30
CA VAL A 14 -13.38 2.54 1.30
C VAL A 14 -14.72 3.18 0.95
N PHE A 15 -15.72 2.34 0.68
CA PHE A 15 -17.08 2.81 0.40
C PHE A 15 -17.74 3.39 1.66
N PRO A 16 -18.63 4.40 1.53
CA PRO A 16 -19.41 4.90 2.66
C PRO A 16 -20.19 3.78 3.36
N HIS A 17 -20.15 3.75 4.70
CA HIS A 17 -20.83 2.73 5.52
C HIS A 17 -21.15 3.27 6.91
N LEU A 18 -21.93 2.53 7.71
CA LEU A 18 -22.20 2.87 9.10
C LEU A 18 -21.16 2.19 10.01
N ALA A 19 -20.73 2.88 11.07
CA ALA A 19 -19.85 2.28 12.07
C ALA A 19 -20.59 1.18 12.87
N GLY A 20 -19.85 0.15 13.30
CA GLY A 20 -20.42 -1.12 13.75
C GLY A 20 -21.24 -1.07 15.05
N SER A 21 -20.70 -0.42 16.10
CA SER A 21 -21.34 -0.40 17.44
C SER A 21 -22.25 0.80 17.68
N ASP A 22 -21.96 1.92 17.02
CA ASP A 22 -22.74 3.15 17.05
C ASP A 22 -22.85 3.59 15.58
N PRO A 23 -24.05 3.71 14.98
CA PRO A 23 -24.25 3.88 13.54
C PRO A 23 -23.89 5.30 13.04
N ALA A 24 -22.77 5.85 13.50
CA ALA A 24 -22.21 7.06 12.95
C ALA A 24 -21.85 6.83 11.46
N PRO A 25 -22.21 7.76 10.57
CA PRO A 25 -21.90 7.64 9.15
C PRO A 25 -20.39 7.81 8.90
N VAL A 26 -19.79 6.87 8.19
CA VAL A 26 -18.41 6.93 7.71
C VAL A 26 -18.44 7.35 6.24
N PRO A 27 -17.82 8.48 5.85
CA PRO A 27 -17.76 8.90 4.46
C PRO A 27 -16.85 7.96 3.65
N GLY A 28 -17.00 7.97 2.34
CA GLY A 28 -16.07 7.27 1.47
C GLY A 28 -14.72 7.98 1.42
N TYR A 29 -13.62 7.23 1.49
CA TYR A 29 -12.27 7.80 1.44
C TYR A 29 -11.29 6.85 0.75
N THR A 30 -10.21 7.43 0.25
CA THR A 30 -9.09 6.69 -0.35
C THR A 30 -7.95 6.62 0.65
N THR A 31 -7.35 5.43 0.77
CA THR A 31 -6.12 5.22 1.55
C THR A 31 -5.01 4.66 0.66
N VAL A 32 -3.76 4.95 1.03
CA VAL A 32 -2.57 4.55 0.29
C VAL A 32 -1.64 3.80 1.24
N PHE A 33 -1.17 2.62 0.85
CA PHE A 33 -0.26 1.79 1.65
C PHE A 33 0.68 0.98 0.75
N PRO A 34 1.89 0.65 1.21
CA PRO A 34 2.85 -0.09 0.39
C PRO A 34 2.40 -1.54 0.16
N LEU A 35 2.70 -2.09 -1.02
CA LEU A 35 2.43 -3.50 -1.34
C LEU A 35 3.12 -4.46 -0.36
N TYR A 36 4.39 -4.19 -0.02
CA TYR A 36 5.16 -4.95 0.96
C TYR A 36 5.48 -4.11 2.20
N GLN A 37 5.34 -4.71 3.39
CA GLN A 37 5.60 -4.03 4.67
C GLN A 37 7.08 -3.71 4.92
N ARG A 38 8.00 -4.47 4.31
CA ARG A 38 9.45 -4.33 4.52
C ARG A 38 10.11 -3.98 3.20
N VAL A 39 11.14 -3.14 3.29
CA VAL A 39 12.02 -2.86 2.14
C VAL A 39 12.83 -4.10 1.83
N GLN A 40 12.70 -4.61 0.61
CA GLN A 40 13.52 -5.70 0.09
C GLN A 40 14.72 -5.13 -0.66
N TYR A 41 15.85 -5.83 -0.60
CA TYR A 41 17.06 -5.46 -1.33
C TYR A 41 17.30 -6.44 -2.46
N ALA A 42 17.73 -5.91 -3.60
CA ALA A 42 18.02 -6.69 -4.79
C ALA A 42 19.25 -7.57 -4.59
N MET A 43 19.16 -8.82 -5.03
CA MET A 43 20.32 -9.67 -5.25
C MET A 43 21.11 -9.23 -6.50
N PRO A 44 22.39 -9.60 -6.63
CA PRO A 44 23.15 -9.30 -7.84
C PRO A 44 22.45 -9.86 -9.09
N GLY A 45 22.14 -8.99 -10.05
CA GLY A 45 21.48 -9.35 -11.31
C GLY A 45 19.95 -9.20 -11.34
N GLU A 46 19.31 -8.88 -10.21
CA GLU A 46 17.87 -8.58 -10.20
C GLU A 46 17.57 -7.19 -10.78
N ARG A 47 16.42 -7.08 -11.47
CA ARG A 47 15.96 -5.81 -12.05
C ARG A 47 15.39 -4.91 -10.94
N VAL A 48 15.73 -3.62 -11.00
CA VAL A 48 15.42 -2.62 -9.98
C VAL A 48 14.56 -1.48 -10.53
N GLU A 49 13.96 -1.66 -11.70
CA GLU A 49 13.11 -0.65 -12.33
C GLU A 49 11.66 -0.83 -11.89
N ASP A 50 10.98 0.30 -11.67
CA ASP A 50 9.52 0.32 -11.52
C ASP A 50 8.86 -0.17 -12.82
N TYR A 51 7.74 -0.88 -12.69
CA TYR A 51 7.00 -1.47 -13.82
C TYR A 51 6.13 -0.43 -14.54
#